data_AF-A0A258KVM4-F1
#
_entry.id   AF-A0A258KVM4-F1
#
_cell.length_a   1.000
_cell.length_b   1.000
_cell.length_c   1.000
_cell.angle_alpha   90.00
_cell.angle_beta   90.00
_cell.angle_gamma   90.00
#
_symmetry.space_group_name_H-M   'P 1'
#
loop_
_entity.id
_entity.type
_entity.pdbx_description
1 polymer ?
#
loop_
_entity_poly.entity_id
_entity_poly.type
_entity_poly.pdbx_seq_one_letter_code
_entity_poly.pdbx_strand_id
1 'polypeptide(L)'
;MSLIGSLFSGVSALAAQAQQIAMISNNIANANTTGFKRSEASFRSLVTTQNDPSRYSPGTVGVTRIQRVTQNGGLQQTAIPTHVALSGNGFVIVQRSPNEQGLGGEFLYTRNGSFSEDRFGYLQNEAGYYLYGWPLDQNGELPVASGDVGSTEAVNASLLDRLARQTTSATIEANLNASEEFTYNPLPIFNTSPDFTRGLRVYDSLGAPQDMRLEFRKTIGPTAFAQSTTPDIEPNMNLLTDPAFTGLSDGDSFTLQVGAAPAETITIGSAPGNVSTLTALIATINAYGGGDVVNAMILKGRLVIQAQDLGDSMTLTEVTGTPLFGPASLGLPNPSATASETFAPTDMATAYPDQSDYPEFNPSDDANNLGWWEVTVLSPTGENLRTGLINFNQNGLINAIPDENGLIDINITNADWNNGSAPQNIHLSVGQITHFTGLYNVVSLDQNGAELGLRTGISIDRDGYVTAQFSNGLAAKIYRLPVVVFNNANRLVEESGSAYAGVVEAGEPNLRLAGQGGAGYFESATLELSNVELADEFARMIVTQRSYSAATKVIKTADEMTEELLRIR
;
A
#
# COMPACT_ATOMS: atom_id res chain seq x y z
N MET A 1 65.00 45.86 26.65
CA MET A 1 63.64 45.48 27.10
C MET A 1 62.75 46.70 26.93
N SER A 2 61.96 46.80 25.86
CA SER A 2 60.99 47.90 25.77
C SER A 2 59.83 47.55 26.70
N LEU A 3 59.72 48.26 27.83
CA LEU A 3 58.68 48.07 28.83
C LEU A 3 57.25 48.25 28.24
N ILE A 4 57.16 49.00 27.13
CA ILE A 4 55.97 49.17 26.30
C ILE A 4 55.58 47.88 25.56
N GLY A 5 56.55 47.07 25.12
CA GLY A 5 56.29 45.79 24.44
C GLY A 5 55.73 44.72 25.39
N SER A 6 56.18 44.70 26.65
CA SER A 6 55.61 43.83 27.69
C SER A 6 54.20 44.23 28.09
N LEU A 7 53.90 45.53 28.14
CA LEU A 7 52.54 46.04 28.39
C LEU A 7 51.58 45.65 27.27
N PHE A 8 52.00 45.79 26.01
CA PHE A 8 51.17 45.44 24.86
C PHE A 8 50.83 43.93 24.82
N SER A 9 51.82 43.08 25.11
CA SER A 9 51.60 41.63 25.25
C SER A 9 50.65 41.30 26.41
N GLY A 10 50.84 41.94 27.58
CA GLY A 10 49.99 41.77 28.76
C GLY A 10 48.53 42.19 28.54
N VAL A 11 48.29 43.33 27.88
CA VAL A 11 46.93 43.79 27.53
C VAL A 11 46.27 42.86 26.51
N SER A 12 47.00 42.41 25.49
CA SER A 12 46.47 41.46 24.50
C SER A 12 46.10 40.12 25.13
N ALA A 13 46.92 39.62 26.06
CA ALA A 13 46.63 38.42 26.82
C ALA A 13 45.40 38.61 27.72
N LEU A 14 45.26 39.75 28.40
CA LEU A 14 44.10 40.04 29.25
C LEU A 14 42.80 40.06 28.44
N ALA A 15 42.80 40.72 27.28
CA ALA A 15 41.64 40.76 26.38
C ALA A 15 41.29 39.36 25.83
N ALA A 16 42.30 38.59 25.43
CA ALA A 16 42.15 37.21 24.97
C ALA A 16 41.54 36.30 26.06
N GLN A 17 42.03 36.41 27.30
CA GLN A 17 41.51 35.65 28.43
C GLN A 17 40.08 36.08 28.80
N ALA A 18 39.75 37.37 28.72
CA ALA A 18 38.39 37.87 28.95
C ALA A 18 37.38 37.29 27.94
N GLN A 19 37.77 37.18 26.66
CA GLN A 19 36.95 36.51 25.64
C GLN A 19 36.76 35.02 25.95
N GLN A 20 37.81 34.33 26.43
CA GLN A 20 37.68 32.93 26.85
C GLN A 20 36.72 32.77 28.05
N ILE A 21 36.77 33.65 29.06
CA ILE A 21 35.81 33.65 30.18
C ILE A 21 34.39 33.83 29.65
N ALA A 22 34.17 34.76 28.71
CA ALA A 22 32.85 34.98 28.11
C ALA A 22 32.32 33.73 27.40
N MET A 23 33.17 33.02 26.65
CA MET A 23 32.79 31.76 25.98
C MET A 23 32.45 30.65 27.00
N ILE A 24 33.26 30.47 28.04
CA ILE A 24 33.00 29.47 29.10
C ILE A 24 31.68 29.77 29.81
N SER A 25 31.45 31.04 30.17
CA SER A 25 30.18 31.46 30.80
C SER A 25 28.98 31.20 29.89
N ASN A 26 29.10 31.45 28.59
CA ASN A 26 28.04 31.15 27.62
C ASN A 26 27.80 29.64 27.47
N ASN A 27 28.87 28.82 27.45
CA ASN A 27 28.76 27.37 27.42
C ASN A 27 28.03 26.85 28.68
N ILE A 28 28.39 27.33 29.88
CA ILE A 28 27.74 26.93 31.14
C ILE A 28 26.26 27.33 31.14
N ALA A 29 25.93 28.54 30.69
CA ALA A 29 24.56 29.00 30.62
C ALA A 29 23.69 28.15 29.68
N ASN A 30 24.27 27.62 28.60
CA ASN A 30 23.59 26.79 27.60
C ASN A 30 23.86 25.28 27.74
N ALA A 31 24.37 24.82 28.89
CA ALA A 31 24.67 23.41 29.10
C ALA A 31 23.41 22.51 29.09
N ASN A 32 22.23 23.07 29.39
CA ASN A 32 20.95 22.37 29.34
C ASN A 32 20.13 22.68 28.08
N THR A 33 20.65 23.50 27.16
CA THR A 33 19.94 23.87 25.94
C THR A 33 20.09 22.77 24.89
N THR A 34 18.98 22.28 24.37
CA THR A 34 18.94 21.26 23.31
C THR A 34 19.64 21.75 22.05
N GLY A 35 20.48 20.90 21.46
CA GLY A 35 21.21 21.18 20.23
C GLY A 35 22.31 22.25 20.35
N PHE A 36 22.61 22.77 21.54
CA PHE A 36 23.67 23.76 21.72
C PHE A 36 25.05 23.15 21.50
N LYS A 37 25.94 23.90 20.83
CA LYS A 37 27.31 23.45 20.52
C LYS A 37 28.33 24.35 21.18
N ARG A 38 29.18 23.73 21.99
CA ARG A 38 30.31 24.32 22.71
C ARG A 38 31.17 25.19 21.81
N SER A 39 31.45 26.38 22.31
CA SER A 39 32.41 27.31 21.73
C SER A 39 33.74 27.24 22.47
N GLU A 40 34.85 27.20 21.73
CA GLU A 40 36.20 27.18 22.28
C GLU A 40 37.01 28.38 21.77
N ALA A 41 37.84 28.95 22.66
CA ALA A 41 38.79 29.99 22.30
C ALA A 41 40.07 29.34 21.74
N SER A 42 40.40 29.63 20.48
CA SER A 42 41.68 29.28 19.88
C SER A 42 42.62 30.47 19.94
N PHE A 43 43.74 30.29 20.63
CA PHE A 43 44.79 31.32 20.74
C PHE A 43 45.75 31.22 19.55
N ARG A 44 46.14 32.37 19.01
CA ARG A 44 47.20 32.48 18.00
C ARG A 44 48.21 33.54 18.43
N SER A 45 49.50 33.21 18.31
CA SER A 45 50.56 34.21 18.49
C SER A 45 50.62 35.11 17.27
N LEU A 46 50.67 36.41 17.48
CA LEU A 46 50.91 37.42 16.46
C LEU A 46 52.35 37.90 16.61
N VAL A 47 53.17 37.65 15.60
CA VAL A 47 54.57 38.07 15.58
C VAL A 47 54.68 39.32 14.72
N THR A 48 55.24 40.40 15.26
CA THR A 48 55.60 41.58 14.49
C THR A 48 56.84 41.29 13.65
N THR A 49 56.88 41.71 12.39
CA THR A 49 58.05 41.49 11.51
C THR A 49 59.31 42.06 12.16
N GLN A 50 60.29 41.18 12.39
CA GLN A 50 61.52 41.50 13.11
C GLN A 50 62.59 41.92 12.10
N ASN A 51 62.75 43.22 11.88
CA ASN A 51 63.73 43.76 10.93
C ASN A 51 65.18 43.78 11.47
N ASP A 52 65.43 43.40 12.73
CA ASP A 52 66.75 43.38 13.36
C ASP A 52 66.92 42.11 14.23
N PRO A 53 67.85 41.20 13.89
CA PRO A 53 68.07 39.95 14.63
C PRO A 53 68.66 40.16 16.04
N SER A 54 69.16 41.36 16.36
CA SER A 54 69.72 41.68 17.68
C SER A 54 68.69 42.12 18.72
N ARG A 55 67.43 42.35 18.32
CA ARG A 55 66.37 42.89 19.19
C ARG A 55 65.17 41.96 19.25
N TYR A 56 64.87 41.42 20.43
CA TYR A 56 63.65 40.65 20.67
C TYR A 56 62.41 41.58 20.69
N SER A 57 61.44 41.33 19.80
CA SER A 57 60.13 41.98 19.80
C SER A 57 59.09 41.04 20.39
N PRO A 58 58.51 41.34 21.56
CA PRO A 58 57.45 40.50 22.14
C PRO A 58 56.22 40.53 21.22
N GLY A 59 55.75 39.34 20.83
CA GLY A 59 54.49 39.19 20.08
C GLY A 59 53.25 39.41 20.95
N THR A 60 52.10 39.58 20.29
CA THR A 60 50.79 39.61 20.95
C THR A 60 50.05 38.29 20.81
N VAL A 61 48.94 38.15 21.52
CA VAL A 61 48.05 37.00 21.41
C VAL A 61 46.71 37.48 20.87
N GLY A 62 46.19 36.79 19.86
CA GLY A 62 44.83 36.95 19.37
C GLY A 62 43.98 35.73 19.73
N VAL A 63 42.67 35.92 19.85
CA VAL A 63 41.70 34.84 20.03
C VAL A 63 40.79 34.78 18.83
N THR A 64 40.46 33.56 18.43
CA THR A 64 39.41 33.26 17.46
C THR A 64 38.48 32.25 18.09
N ARG A 65 37.18 32.50 17.99
CA ARG A 65 36.15 31.55 18.41
C ARG A 65 36.10 30.41 17.39
N ILE A 66 36.15 29.17 17.86
CA ILE A 66 35.86 27.99 17.06
C ILE A 66 34.69 27.29 17.73
N GLN A 67 33.62 27.05 16.97
CA GLN A 67 32.49 26.26 17.46
C GLN A 67 32.64 24.83 16.96
N ARG A 68 32.49 23.85 17.86
CA ARG A 68 32.60 22.43 17.49
C ARG A 68 31.23 21.87 17.16
N VAL A 69 30.68 22.34 16.04
CA VAL A 69 29.30 22.04 15.63
C VAL A 69 29.15 20.58 15.19
N THR A 70 30.23 19.98 14.68
CA THR A 70 30.26 18.57 14.27
C THR A 70 30.34 17.57 15.42
N GLN A 71 30.69 18.01 16.64
CA GLN A 71 30.74 17.12 17.80
C GLN A 71 29.33 16.87 18.32
N ASN A 72 28.97 15.61 18.47
CA ASN A 72 27.65 15.20 18.93
C ASN A 72 27.55 15.34 20.46
N GLY A 73 26.35 15.71 20.94
CA GLY A 73 25.99 15.69 22.35
C GLY A 73 25.41 14.33 22.76
N GLY A 74 25.05 14.22 24.04
CA GLY A 74 24.29 13.06 24.52
C GLY A 74 22.90 13.02 23.90
N LEU A 75 22.34 11.82 23.72
CA LEU A 75 20.97 11.65 23.21
C LEU A 75 20.02 11.39 24.38
N GLN A 76 18.90 12.11 24.40
CA GLN A 76 17.84 11.93 25.38
C GLN A 76 16.52 11.56 24.70
N GLN A 77 15.95 10.42 25.06
CA GLN A 77 14.64 10.00 24.55
C GLN A 77 13.52 10.87 25.12
N THR A 78 12.49 11.10 24.33
CA THR A 78 11.31 11.91 24.64
C THR A 78 10.02 11.17 24.27
N ALA A 79 8.88 11.61 24.80
CA ALA A 79 7.58 11.02 24.48
C ALA A 79 6.94 11.62 23.21
N ILE A 80 7.54 12.66 22.63
CA ILE A 80 6.99 13.38 21.48
C ILE A 80 7.57 12.75 20.20
N PRO A 81 6.74 12.17 19.33
CA PRO A 81 7.20 11.43 18.14
C PRO A 81 7.79 12.34 17.04
N THR A 82 7.54 13.64 17.10
CA THR A 82 8.12 14.64 16.20
C THR A 82 9.48 15.15 16.67
N HIS A 83 9.90 14.80 17.88
CA HIS A 83 11.26 15.10 18.34
C HIS A 83 12.25 14.19 17.63
N VAL A 84 13.29 14.78 17.06
CA VAL A 84 14.30 14.05 16.31
C VAL A 84 15.69 14.51 16.68
N ALA A 85 16.63 13.58 16.78
CA ALA A 85 18.04 13.87 16.96
C ALA A 85 18.83 13.37 15.76
N LEU A 86 19.91 14.07 15.41
CA LEU A 86 20.82 13.65 14.36
C LEU A 86 22.02 12.94 14.96
N SER A 87 22.15 11.64 14.68
CA SER A 87 23.31 10.83 15.04
C SER A 87 24.29 10.75 13.87
N GLY A 88 25.40 11.46 13.96
CA GLY A 88 26.42 11.54 12.89
C GLY A 88 26.71 12.98 12.50
N ASN A 89 27.12 13.23 11.25
CA ASN A 89 27.31 14.58 10.73
C ASN A 89 26.06 15.06 9.99
N GLY A 90 25.66 16.30 10.21
CA GLY A 90 24.65 16.97 9.40
C GLY A 90 23.69 17.83 10.19
N PHE A 91 22.82 18.51 9.45
CA PHE A 91 21.86 19.48 9.96
C PHE A 91 20.51 19.31 9.27
N VAL A 92 19.47 19.77 9.96
CA VAL A 92 18.12 19.90 9.44
C VAL A 92 17.93 21.32 8.90
N ILE A 93 17.19 21.46 7.81
CA ILE A 93 16.87 22.75 7.18
C ILE A 93 15.68 23.36 7.90
N VAL A 94 15.82 24.63 8.28
CA VAL A 94 14.75 25.40 8.88
C VAL A 94 14.71 26.83 8.34
N GLN A 95 13.54 27.45 8.36
CA GLN A 95 13.36 28.86 8.04
C GLN A 95 12.56 29.60 9.12
N ARG A 96 12.68 30.93 9.16
CA ARG A 96 11.95 31.79 10.12
C ARG A 96 10.45 31.91 9.79
N SER A 97 10.06 31.71 8.54
CA SER A 97 8.69 31.87 8.07
C SER A 97 8.40 30.86 6.96
N PRO A 98 7.22 30.20 6.96
CA PRO A 98 6.88 29.17 5.97
C PRO A 98 6.48 29.75 4.59
N ASN A 99 6.17 31.05 4.51
CA ASN A 99 5.53 31.68 3.33
C ASN A 99 6.43 32.66 2.55
N GLU A 100 7.73 32.72 2.84
CA GLU A 100 8.67 33.58 2.08
C GLU A 100 9.15 32.89 0.79
N GLN A 101 8.23 32.38 -0.01
CA GLN A 101 8.54 31.93 -1.37
C GLN A 101 8.87 33.18 -2.23
N GLY A 102 10.16 33.42 -2.46
CA GLY A 102 10.63 34.33 -3.52
C GLY A 102 11.24 35.66 -3.08
N LEU A 103 11.38 35.96 -1.79
CA LEU A 103 12.06 37.18 -1.31
C LEU A 103 13.01 36.91 -0.13
N GLY A 104 14.05 36.13 -0.37
CA GLY A 104 15.26 36.18 0.48
C GLY A 104 15.14 35.60 1.89
N GLY A 105 14.19 34.69 2.15
CA GLY A 105 14.17 33.91 3.38
C GLY A 105 15.46 33.08 3.48
N GLU A 106 16.34 33.42 4.41
CA GLU A 106 17.61 32.73 4.60
C GLU A 106 17.36 31.32 5.14
N PHE A 107 17.82 30.30 4.42
CA PHE A 107 17.83 28.93 4.93
C PHE A 107 18.83 28.83 6.08
N LEU A 108 18.32 28.43 7.23
CA LEU A 108 19.11 28.17 8.42
C LEU A 108 19.20 26.67 8.65
N TYR A 109 20.23 26.28 9.37
CA TYR A 109 20.56 24.89 9.63
C TYR A 109 20.58 24.68 11.12
N THR A 110 19.93 23.65 11.65
CA THR A 110 19.93 23.37 13.08
C THR A 110 20.13 21.89 13.35
N ARG A 111 20.64 21.59 14.55
CA ARG A 111 20.66 20.23 15.11
C ARG A 111 19.63 20.05 16.22
N ASN A 112 18.97 21.15 16.62
CA ASN A 112 17.87 21.07 17.56
C ASN A 112 16.61 20.55 16.83
N GLY A 113 16.23 19.31 17.11
CA GLY A 113 15.03 18.71 16.53
C GLY A 113 13.83 18.65 17.47
N SER A 114 13.70 19.60 18.40
CA SER A 114 12.52 19.77 19.25
C SER A 114 11.32 20.35 18.47
N PHE A 115 10.83 19.63 17.45
CA PHE A 115 9.74 20.08 16.60
C PHE A 115 8.37 19.70 17.17
N SER A 116 7.44 20.64 17.12
CA SER A 116 6.03 20.48 17.48
C SER A 116 5.14 21.14 16.42
N GLU A 117 3.91 20.65 16.25
CA GLU A 117 2.96 21.22 15.31
C GLU A 117 2.41 22.57 15.83
N ASP A 118 2.49 23.61 14.99
CA ASP A 118 1.84 24.91 15.22
C ASP A 118 0.35 24.86 14.82
N ARG A 119 -0.44 25.88 15.16
CA ARG A 119 -1.87 26.01 14.86
C ARG A 119 -2.21 25.81 13.38
N PHE A 120 -1.28 26.10 12.47
CA PHE A 120 -1.45 25.97 11.03
C PHE A 120 -0.96 24.62 10.46
N GLY A 121 -0.53 23.69 11.31
CA GLY A 121 -0.07 22.36 10.91
C GLY A 121 1.42 22.28 10.53
N TYR A 122 2.16 23.37 10.60
CA TYR A 122 3.60 23.37 10.32
C TYR A 122 4.39 22.87 11.53
N LEU A 123 5.45 22.09 11.28
CA LEU A 123 6.36 21.67 12.33
C LEU A 123 7.34 22.81 12.66
N GLN A 124 7.22 23.35 13.88
CA GLN A 124 8.03 24.44 14.41
C GLN A 124 8.85 23.96 15.61
N ASN A 125 10.11 24.38 15.72
CA ASN A 125 10.91 24.11 16.91
C ASN A 125 10.66 25.13 18.04
N GLU A 126 11.15 24.84 19.25
CA GLU A 126 11.03 25.73 20.42
C GLU A 126 11.64 27.14 20.20
N ALA A 127 12.56 27.28 19.25
CA ALA A 127 13.17 28.56 18.88
C ALA A 127 12.36 29.36 17.83
N GLY A 128 11.25 28.80 17.35
CA GLY A 128 10.33 29.45 16.41
C GLY A 128 10.63 29.20 14.93
N TYR A 129 11.54 28.28 14.60
CA TYR A 129 11.88 27.95 13.21
C TYR A 129 11.07 26.79 12.67
N TYR A 130 10.65 26.88 11.41
CA TYR A 130 9.85 25.88 10.72
C TYR A 130 10.72 24.87 9.98
N LEU A 131 10.34 23.59 10.05
CA LEU A 131 11.04 22.47 9.42
C LEU A 131 10.77 22.37 7.92
N TYR A 132 11.81 22.17 7.13
CA TYR A 132 11.72 21.99 5.68
C TYR A 132 12.14 20.59 5.26
N GLY A 133 11.42 20.03 4.28
CA GLY A 133 11.66 18.70 3.74
C GLY A 133 11.22 18.59 2.28
N TRP A 134 11.56 17.48 1.63
CA TRP A 134 11.05 17.21 0.29
C TRP A 134 9.60 16.69 0.38
N PRO A 135 8.66 17.29 -0.35
CA PRO A 135 7.33 16.71 -0.48
C PRO A 135 7.46 15.37 -1.20
N LEU A 136 6.76 14.35 -0.71
CA LEU A 136 6.68 13.06 -1.37
C LEU A 136 5.44 13.04 -2.27
N ASP A 137 5.54 12.30 -3.38
CA ASP A 137 4.37 12.02 -4.20
C ASP A 137 3.45 10.98 -3.51
N GLN A 138 2.30 10.69 -4.13
CA GLN A 138 1.33 9.71 -3.61
C GLN A 138 1.91 8.28 -3.50
N ASN A 139 3.04 8.00 -4.16
CA ASN A 139 3.75 6.72 -4.12
C ASN A 139 4.88 6.70 -3.07
N GLY A 140 5.14 7.82 -2.40
CA GLY A 140 6.20 7.95 -1.40
C GLY A 140 7.60 8.12 -2.00
N GLU A 141 7.72 8.48 -3.28
CA GLU A 141 8.98 8.72 -3.96
C GLU A 141 9.42 10.19 -3.88
N LEU A 142 10.74 10.40 -4.02
CA LEU A 142 11.34 11.73 -4.01
C LEU A 142 11.19 12.41 -5.37
N PRO A 143 10.94 13.73 -5.41
CA PRO A 143 10.97 14.50 -6.65
C PRO A 143 12.34 14.41 -7.34
N VAL A 144 12.35 14.41 -8.68
CA VAL A 144 13.56 14.32 -9.53
C VAL A 144 14.58 15.44 -9.24
N ALA A 145 14.13 16.57 -8.68
CA ALA A 145 14.94 17.75 -8.36
C ALA A 145 15.40 17.84 -6.89
N SER A 146 15.70 16.71 -6.23
CA SER A 146 16.08 16.67 -4.80
C SER A 146 17.50 17.15 -4.47
N GLY A 147 18.19 17.84 -5.38
CA GLY A 147 19.60 18.24 -5.19
C GLY A 147 19.81 19.63 -4.60
N ASP A 148 18.81 20.50 -4.68
CA ASP A 148 18.89 21.91 -4.28
C ASP A 148 18.09 22.18 -3.01
N VAL A 149 18.56 23.09 -2.15
CA VAL A 149 17.87 23.55 -0.94
C VAL A 149 16.50 24.14 -1.30
N GLY A 150 16.40 24.83 -2.45
CA GLY A 150 15.16 25.42 -2.96
C GLY A 150 14.07 24.42 -3.36
N SER A 151 14.38 23.12 -3.46
CA SER A 151 13.40 22.05 -3.70
C SER A 151 12.63 21.63 -2.45
N THR A 152 13.02 22.14 -1.29
CA THR A 152 12.38 21.82 -0.01
C THR A 152 11.23 22.77 0.28
N GLU A 153 10.18 22.22 0.87
CA GLU A 153 9.00 22.97 1.30
C GLU A 153 8.81 22.83 2.81
N ALA A 154 8.12 23.80 3.42
CA ALA A 154 7.77 23.73 4.83
C ALA A 154 6.89 22.50 5.08
N VAL A 155 7.31 21.66 6.02
CA VAL A 155 6.59 20.42 6.36
C VAL A 155 5.26 20.79 7.00
N ASN A 156 4.17 20.58 6.25
CA ASN A 156 2.81 20.83 6.70
C ASN A 156 2.07 19.51 6.92
N ALA A 157 1.71 19.24 8.17
CA ALA A 157 0.95 18.05 8.56
C ALA A 157 -0.55 18.14 8.22
N SER A 158 -1.11 19.35 8.13
CA SER A 158 -2.54 19.60 7.88
C SER A 158 -2.99 19.28 6.45
N LEU A 159 -2.05 19.11 5.51
CA LEU A 159 -2.38 18.75 4.12
C LEU A 159 -3.12 17.41 4.03
N LEU A 160 -2.92 16.49 4.98
CA LEU A 160 -3.64 15.22 5.09
C LEU A 160 -4.35 15.11 6.45
N ASP A 161 -5.44 15.86 6.65
CA ASP A 161 -6.28 15.72 7.84
C ASP A 161 -7.14 14.45 7.82
N ARG A 162 -7.40 13.91 6.64
CA ARG A 162 -8.21 12.69 6.44
C ARG A 162 -7.60 11.83 5.35
N LEU A 163 -7.63 10.52 5.56
CA LEU A 163 -7.19 9.55 4.56
C LEU A 163 -8.18 8.39 4.51
N ALA A 164 -8.69 8.12 3.32
CA ALA A 164 -9.40 6.90 2.99
C ALA A 164 -8.55 6.07 2.04
N ARG A 165 -8.77 4.76 2.02
CA ARG A 165 -8.16 3.89 1.02
C ARG A 165 -9.28 3.19 0.27
N GLN A 166 -9.38 3.49 -1.01
CA GLN A 166 -10.30 2.79 -1.90
C GLN A 166 -9.90 1.31 -1.99
N THR A 167 -10.88 0.41 -2.00
CA THR A 167 -10.63 -1.02 -2.20
C THR A 167 -10.18 -1.30 -3.63
N THR A 168 -8.99 -1.85 -3.84
CA THR A 168 -8.56 -2.30 -5.18
C THR A 168 -8.54 -3.81 -5.30
N SER A 169 -8.49 -4.53 -4.18
CA SER A 169 -8.49 -5.98 -4.14
C SER A 169 -9.37 -6.51 -3.00
N ALA A 170 -10.09 -7.58 -3.29
CA ALA A 170 -10.83 -8.37 -2.31
C ALA A 170 -10.55 -9.86 -2.53
N THR A 171 -10.70 -10.67 -1.49
CA THR A 171 -10.48 -12.13 -1.55
C THR A 171 -11.64 -12.82 -0.85
N ILE A 172 -12.18 -13.84 -1.50
CA ILE A 172 -13.23 -14.69 -0.94
C ILE A 172 -12.75 -16.14 -0.88
N GLU A 173 -12.80 -16.72 0.32
CA GLU A 173 -12.62 -18.14 0.53
C GLU A 173 -13.96 -18.73 0.94
N ALA A 174 -14.54 -19.57 0.09
CA ALA A 174 -15.82 -20.19 0.37
C ALA A 174 -15.89 -21.61 -0.20
N ASN A 175 -16.65 -22.47 0.46
CA ASN A 175 -17.06 -23.74 -0.09
C ASN A 175 -18.49 -23.64 -0.62
N LEU A 176 -18.66 -23.91 -1.91
CA LEU A 176 -19.95 -24.07 -2.57
C LEU A 176 -20.36 -25.55 -2.54
N ASN A 177 -21.64 -25.83 -2.30
CA ASN A 177 -22.12 -27.19 -2.15
C ASN A 177 -22.20 -27.94 -3.48
N ALA A 178 -21.33 -28.94 -3.65
CA ALA A 178 -21.33 -29.79 -4.85
C ALA A 178 -22.60 -30.63 -5.04
N SER A 179 -23.34 -30.90 -3.96
CA SER A 179 -24.58 -31.67 -4.00
C SER A 179 -25.84 -30.81 -4.12
N GLU A 180 -25.71 -29.49 -4.32
CA GLU A 180 -26.88 -28.63 -4.55
C GLU A 180 -27.64 -29.06 -5.81
N GLU A 181 -28.96 -29.18 -5.70
CA GLU A 181 -29.84 -29.50 -6.83
C GLU A 181 -30.26 -28.22 -7.56
N PHE A 182 -29.83 -28.09 -8.81
CA PHE A 182 -30.26 -26.99 -9.67
C PHE A 182 -31.41 -27.42 -10.58
N THR A 183 -32.16 -26.44 -11.08
CA THR A 183 -33.07 -26.64 -12.21
C THR A 183 -32.31 -26.17 -13.46
N TYR A 184 -32.49 -26.84 -14.59
CA TYR A 184 -32.01 -26.25 -15.84
C TYR A 184 -32.77 -24.95 -16.11
N ASN A 185 -32.04 -23.86 -16.32
CA ASN A 185 -32.57 -22.60 -16.79
C ASN A 185 -31.78 -22.16 -18.03
N PRO A 186 -32.42 -21.56 -19.05
CA PRO A 186 -31.67 -20.92 -20.12
C PRO A 186 -30.76 -19.85 -19.53
N LEU A 187 -29.51 -19.82 -19.99
CA LEU A 187 -28.55 -18.81 -19.60
C LEU A 187 -28.77 -17.52 -20.42
N PRO A 188 -28.56 -16.32 -19.83
CA PRO A 188 -28.28 -16.09 -18.43
C PRO A 188 -29.53 -16.30 -17.55
N ILE A 189 -29.33 -16.65 -16.28
CA ILE A 189 -30.43 -17.02 -15.39
C ILE A 189 -31.17 -15.78 -14.93
N PHE A 190 -32.44 -15.67 -15.32
CA PHE A 190 -33.31 -14.58 -14.88
C PHE A 190 -34.29 -15.04 -13.79
N ASN A 191 -34.62 -14.13 -12.87
CA ASN A 191 -35.72 -14.27 -11.90
C ASN A 191 -35.70 -15.54 -11.05
N THR A 192 -34.53 -16.13 -10.84
CA THR A 192 -34.35 -17.31 -9.99
C THR A 192 -33.62 -16.90 -8.72
N SER A 193 -34.11 -17.37 -7.57
CA SER A 193 -33.45 -17.14 -6.28
C SER A 193 -32.02 -17.68 -6.31
N PRO A 194 -31.02 -16.96 -5.78
CA PRO A 194 -29.68 -17.51 -5.62
C PRO A 194 -29.68 -18.68 -4.63
N ASP A 195 -28.84 -19.68 -4.89
CA ASP A 195 -28.63 -20.83 -4.00
C ASP A 195 -27.76 -20.41 -2.81
N PHE A 196 -26.79 -19.51 -3.06
CA PHE A 196 -25.94 -18.95 -2.05
C PHE A 196 -25.71 -17.45 -2.29
N THR A 197 -25.69 -16.66 -1.21
CA THR A 197 -25.38 -15.24 -1.30
C THR A 197 -24.45 -14.80 -0.18
N ARG A 198 -23.57 -13.85 -0.51
CA ARG A 198 -22.64 -13.26 0.45
C ARG A 198 -22.50 -11.76 0.22
N GLY A 199 -22.62 -10.97 1.28
CA GLY A 199 -22.28 -9.56 1.27
C GLY A 199 -20.78 -9.36 1.47
N LEU A 200 -20.19 -8.43 0.70
CA LEU A 200 -18.82 -7.95 0.83
C LEU A 200 -18.84 -6.43 0.98
N ARG A 201 -18.30 -5.92 2.07
CA ARG A 201 -18.15 -4.48 2.29
C ARG A 201 -16.85 -4.00 1.66
N VAL A 202 -16.94 -3.08 0.71
CA VAL A 202 -15.82 -2.38 0.10
C VAL A 202 -15.86 -0.90 0.46
N TYR A 203 -14.78 -0.17 0.20
CA TYR A 203 -14.67 1.25 0.46
C TYR A 203 -14.39 1.99 -0.85
N ASP A 204 -15.09 3.11 -1.05
CA ASP A 204 -14.90 3.97 -2.21
C ASP A 204 -13.74 4.97 -2.03
N SER A 205 -13.51 5.81 -3.04
CA SER A 205 -12.47 6.85 -3.01
C SER A 205 -12.69 7.92 -1.94
N LEU A 206 -13.91 8.06 -1.40
CA LEU A 206 -14.25 8.98 -0.32
C LEU A 206 -14.18 8.31 1.06
N GLY A 207 -13.95 6.98 1.10
CA GLY A 207 -13.92 6.17 2.30
C GLY A 207 -15.30 5.82 2.85
N ALA A 208 -16.37 5.97 2.05
CA ALA A 208 -17.69 5.51 2.44
C ALA A 208 -17.81 3.98 2.20
N PRO A 209 -18.45 3.24 3.13
CA PRO A 209 -18.64 1.81 2.97
C PRO A 209 -19.72 1.53 1.92
N GLN A 210 -19.45 0.59 1.03
CA GLN A 210 -20.34 0.09 -0.01
C GLN A 210 -20.51 -1.42 0.17
N ASP A 211 -21.74 -1.87 0.39
CA ASP A 211 -22.05 -3.29 0.54
C ASP A 211 -22.39 -3.92 -0.80
N MET A 212 -21.42 -4.62 -1.38
CA MET A 212 -21.64 -5.45 -2.56
C MET A 212 -22.29 -6.77 -2.16
N ARG A 213 -23.09 -7.34 -3.06
CA ARG A 213 -23.66 -8.68 -2.87
C ARG A 213 -23.22 -9.62 -3.98
N LEU A 214 -22.65 -10.74 -3.59
CA LEU A 214 -22.35 -11.87 -4.46
C LEU A 214 -23.53 -12.83 -4.41
N GLU A 215 -24.01 -13.25 -5.57
CA GLU A 215 -25.05 -14.24 -5.74
C GLU A 215 -24.50 -15.39 -6.57
N PHE A 216 -24.62 -16.60 -6.05
CA PHE A 216 -24.17 -17.83 -6.70
C PHE A 216 -25.41 -18.67 -7.04
N ARG A 217 -25.56 -19.01 -8.31
CA ARG A 217 -26.61 -19.88 -8.83
C ARG A 217 -25.96 -21.06 -9.53
N LYS A 218 -26.29 -22.28 -9.11
CA LYS A 218 -25.77 -23.47 -9.74
C LYS A 218 -26.51 -23.75 -11.04
N THR A 219 -25.76 -24.17 -12.06
CA THR A 219 -26.27 -24.42 -13.40
C THR A 219 -25.46 -25.50 -14.12
N ILE A 220 -25.94 -25.90 -15.29
CA ILE A 220 -25.46 -27.04 -16.08
C ILE A 220 -24.35 -26.63 -17.05
N GLY A 221 -24.08 -25.33 -17.16
CA GLY A 221 -23.04 -24.78 -18.02
C GLY A 221 -23.55 -24.50 -19.44
N PRO A 222 -22.69 -23.92 -20.31
CA PRO A 222 -23.10 -23.44 -21.63
C PRO A 222 -23.08 -24.52 -22.73
N THR A 223 -23.23 -25.80 -22.39
CA THR A 223 -23.29 -26.93 -23.34
C THR A 223 -24.66 -27.07 -24.01
N ALA A 224 -24.74 -27.82 -25.11
CA ALA A 224 -26.04 -28.20 -25.69
C ALA A 224 -26.82 -29.13 -24.75
N PHE A 225 -28.12 -28.92 -24.62
CA PHE A 225 -28.97 -29.73 -23.75
C PHE A 225 -30.42 -29.76 -24.24
N ALA A 226 -31.19 -30.73 -23.74
CA ALA A 226 -32.64 -30.80 -23.88
C ALA A 226 -33.27 -31.23 -22.55
N GLN A 227 -34.30 -30.52 -22.09
CA GLN A 227 -35.06 -30.86 -20.89
C GLN A 227 -36.50 -31.23 -21.22
N SER A 228 -36.99 -32.30 -20.61
CA SER A 228 -38.38 -32.72 -20.69
C SER A 228 -39.34 -31.74 -20.02
N THR A 229 -40.49 -31.57 -20.65
CA THR A 229 -41.65 -30.83 -20.13
C THR A 229 -42.55 -31.68 -19.25
N THR A 230 -42.43 -33.01 -19.31
CA THR A 230 -43.19 -33.95 -18.49
C THR A 230 -42.69 -33.86 -17.04
N PRO A 231 -43.56 -33.49 -16.07
CA PRO A 231 -43.17 -33.37 -14.66
C PRO A 231 -43.14 -34.73 -13.96
N ASP A 232 -42.59 -34.76 -12.75
CA ASP A 232 -42.63 -35.89 -11.81
C ASP A 232 -42.11 -37.22 -12.37
N ILE A 233 -41.16 -37.16 -13.29
CA ILE A 233 -40.47 -38.32 -13.85
C ILE A 233 -39.55 -38.95 -12.80
N GLU A 234 -39.71 -40.25 -12.54
CA GLU A 234 -38.84 -41.04 -11.66
C GLU A 234 -38.03 -42.11 -12.45
N PRO A 235 -36.82 -42.49 -11.99
CA PRO A 235 -35.95 -43.43 -12.73
C PRO A 235 -36.56 -44.79 -13.02
N ASN A 236 -37.45 -45.25 -12.15
CA ASN A 236 -38.07 -46.58 -12.19
C ASN A 236 -39.34 -46.64 -13.07
N MET A 237 -39.81 -45.52 -13.63
CA MET A 237 -40.99 -45.49 -14.48
C MET A 237 -40.81 -46.34 -15.74
N ASN A 238 -41.89 -47.00 -16.16
CA ASN A 238 -41.92 -47.82 -17.37
C ASN A 238 -42.46 -47.01 -18.55
N LEU A 239 -41.69 -46.95 -19.64
CA LEU A 239 -42.01 -46.13 -20.81
C LEU A 239 -43.28 -46.58 -21.54
N LEU A 240 -43.70 -47.84 -21.41
CA LEU A 240 -44.84 -48.41 -22.15
C LEU A 240 -46.12 -48.49 -21.33
N THR A 241 -46.03 -48.47 -19.99
CA THR A 241 -47.18 -48.71 -19.11
C THR A 241 -47.51 -47.55 -18.19
N ASP A 242 -46.57 -46.62 -17.97
CA ASP A 242 -46.78 -45.50 -17.07
C ASP A 242 -47.73 -44.45 -17.68
N PRO A 243 -48.71 -43.92 -16.92
CA PRO A 243 -49.62 -42.89 -17.41
C PRO A 243 -48.94 -41.58 -17.84
N ALA A 244 -47.70 -41.33 -17.44
CA ALA A 244 -46.92 -40.19 -17.92
C ALA A 244 -46.57 -40.28 -19.42
N PHE A 245 -46.55 -41.49 -20.00
CA PHE A 245 -46.03 -41.76 -21.35
C PHE A 245 -47.06 -42.40 -22.30
N THR A 246 -48.30 -41.92 -22.29
CA THR A 246 -49.41 -42.48 -23.10
C THR A 246 -49.23 -42.46 -24.63
N GLY A 247 -48.26 -41.68 -25.13
CA GLY A 247 -47.91 -41.56 -26.54
C GLY A 247 -46.79 -42.50 -26.99
N LEU A 248 -46.18 -43.29 -26.08
CA LEU A 248 -45.11 -44.24 -26.41
C LEU A 248 -45.70 -45.63 -26.71
N SER A 249 -45.25 -46.24 -27.80
CA SER A 249 -45.63 -47.59 -28.23
C SER A 249 -44.41 -48.49 -28.43
N ASP A 250 -44.62 -49.81 -28.36
CA ASP A 250 -43.56 -50.79 -28.63
C ASP A 250 -43.11 -50.69 -30.09
N GLY A 251 -41.81 -50.47 -30.31
CA GLY A 251 -41.21 -50.26 -31.63
C GLY A 251 -40.96 -48.79 -32.00
N ASP A 252 -41.39 -47.83 -31.18
CA ASP A 252 -41.04 -46.42 -31.37
C ASP A 252 -39.52 -46.23 -31.27
N SER A 253 -38.94 -45.37 -32.10
CA SER A 253 -37.49 -45.17 -32.15
C SER A 253 -37.10 -43.76 -32.55
N PHE A 254 -35.95 -43.34 -32.04
CA PHE A 254 -35.34 -42.06 -32.35
C PHE A 254 -33.81 -42.20 -32.47
N THR A 255 -33.15 -41.22 -33.07
CA THR A 255 -31.68 -41.14 -33.10
C THR A 255 -31.16 -40.00 -32.25
N LEU A 256 -30.02 -40.24 -31.61
CA LEU A 256 -29.20 -39.24 -30.93
C LEU A 256 -27.90 -39.06 -31.70
N GLN A 257 -27.55 -37.82 -32.02
CA GLN A 257 -26.26 -37.45 -32.59
C GLN A 257 -25.68 -36.27 -31.80
N VAL A 258 -24.41 -36.35 -31.38
CA VAL A 258 -23.73 -35.24 -30.69
C VAL A 258 -22.42 -34.91 -31.40
N GLY A 259 -22.24 -33.62 -31.69
CA GLY A 259 -21.07 -33.13 -32.40
C GLY A 259 -20.80 -33.91 -33.69
N ALA A 260 -19.57 -34.43 -33.81
CA ALA A 260 -19.12 -35.25 -34.93
C ALA A 260 -19.33 -36.77 -34.72
N ALA A 261 -19.85 -37.20 -33.57
CA ALA A 261 -20.10 -38.61 -33.28
C ALA A 261 -21.23 -39.16 -34.18
N PRO A 262 -21.19 -40.46 -34.54
CA PRO A 262 -22.21 -41.05 -35.42
C PRO A 262 -23.58 -41.09 -34.74
N ALA A 263 -24.66 -40.92 -35.51
CA ALA A 263 -26.01 -41.05 -34.98
C ALA A 263 -26.28 -42.49 -34.52
N GLU A 264 -26.75 -42.68 -33.28
CA GLU A 264 -27.16 -43.97 -32.75
C GLU A 264 -28.68 -44.02 -32.61
N THR A 265 -29.28 -45.15 -33.01
CA THR A 265 -30.73 -45.36 -32.91
C THR A 265 -31.07 -46.04 -31.59
N ILE A 266 -32.00 -45.46 -30.84
CA ILE A 266 -32.56 -46.00 -29.61
C ILE A 266 -34.00 -46.43 -29.91
N THR A 267 -34.33 -47.68 -29.58
CA THR A 267 -35.67 -48.24 -29.79
C THR A 267 -36.34 -48.54 -28.45
N ILE A 268 -37.54 -48.01 -28.28
CA ILE A 268 -38.39 -48.24 -27.12
C ILE A 268 -39.17 -49.54 -27.35
N GLY A 269 -39.15 -50.42 -26.35
CA GLY A 269 -39.82 -51.70 -26.49
C GLY A 269 -39.42 -52.77 -25.49
N SER A 270 -40.08 -53.92 -25.62
CA SER A 270 -39.89 -55.07 -24.72
C SER A 270 -38.93 -56.15 -25.25
N ALA A 271 -38.53 -56.04 -26.52
CA ALA A 271 -37.61 -56.98 -27.17
C ALA A 271 -36.16 -56.83 -26.65
N PRO A 272 -35.32 -57.90 -26.72
CA PRO A 272 -33.91 -57.80 -26.36
C PRO A 272 -33.18 -56.73 -27.18
N GLY A 273 -32.54 -55.77 -26.51
CA GLY A 273 -31.88 -54.63 -27.13
C GLY A 273 -32.71 -53.33 -27.15
N ASN A 274 -34.00 -53.40 -26.83
CA ASN A 274 -34.87 -52.24 -26.68
C ASN A 274 -34.92 -51.75 -25.22
N VAL A 275 -35.28 -50.48 -25.02
CA VAL A 275 -35.44 -49.87 -23.71
C VAL A 275 -36.91 -49.80 -23.31
N SER A 276 -37.26 -50.28 -22.12
CA SER A 276 -38.65 -50.26 -21.60
C SER A 276 -38.81 -49.50 -20.29
N THR A 277 -37.72 -49.11 -19.64
CA THR A 277 -37.73 -48.30 -18.42
C THR A 277 -36.86 -47.07 -18.60
N LEU A 278 -37.16 -46.02 -17.83
CA LEU A 278 -36.41 -44.78 -17.90
C LEU A 278 -34.94 -44.96 -17.44
N THR A 279 -34.69 -45.79 -16.44
CA THR A 279 -33.32 -46.17 -16.03
C THR A 279 -32.55 -46.80 -17.19
N ALA A 280 -33.18 -47.70 -17.96
CA ALA A 280 -32.54 -48.31 -19.12
C ALA A 280 -32.31 -47.29 -20.24
N LEU A 281 -33.26 -46.38 -20.47
CA LEU A 281 -33.11 -45.28 -21.43
C LEU A 281 -31.92 -44.37 -21.07
N ILE A 282 -31.85 -43.92 -19.81
CA ILE A 282 -30.77 -43.07 -19.30
C ILE A 282 -29.42 -43.80 -19.45
N ALA A 283 -29.34 -45.07 -19.07
CA ALA A 283 -28.12 -45.86 -19.20
C ALA A 283 -27.69 -46.02 -20.67
N THR A 284 -28.63 -46.25 -21.58
CA THR A 284 -28.34 -46.34 -23.02
C THR A 284 -27.86 -45.00 -23.59
N ILE A 285 -28.49 -43.88 -23.20
CA ILE A 285 -28.05 -42.54 -23.63
C ILE A 285 -26.66 -42.22 -23.08
N ASN A 286 -26.39 -42.54 -21.80
CA ASN A 286 -25.07 -42.33 -21.19
C ASN A 286 -23.98 -43.22 -21.79
N ALA A 287 -24.33 -44.37 -22.38
CA ALA A 287 -23.37 -45.24 -23.07
C ALA A 287 -23.05 -44.76 -24.51
N TYR A 288 -23.74 -43.74 -25.01
CA TYR A 288 -23.55 -43.20 -26.36
C TYR A 288 -22.09 -42.82 -26.62
N GLY A 289 -21.55 -43.22 -27.78
CA GLY A 289 -20.18 -42.88 -28.16
C GLY A 289 -19.09 -43.46 -27.24
N GLY A 290 -19.43 -44.39 -26.34
CA GLY A 290 -18.48 -45.05 -25.44
C GLY A 290 -18.51 -44.57 -23.98
N GLY A 291 -19.39 -43.63 -23.59
CA GLY A 291 -19.63 -43.27 -22.19
C GLY A 291 -19.46 -41.79 -21.83
N ASP A 292 -18.72 -41.03 -22.63
CA ASP A 292 -18.21 -39.69 -22.24
C ASP A 292 -18.69 -38.56 -23.16
N VAL A 293 -19.67 -38.81 -24.03
CA VAL A 293 -20.14 -37.80 -25.01
C VAL A 293 -21.40 -37.09 -24.55
N VAL A 294 -22.27 -37.79 -23.81
CA VAL A 294 -23.58 -37.28 -23.36
C VAL A 294 -23.80 -37.65 -21.90
N ASN A 295 -24.54 -36.81 -21.19
CA ASN A 295 -25.05 -37.09 -19.87
C ASN A 295 -26.57 -36.89 -19.83
N ALA A 296 -27.29 -37.98 -19.62
CA ALA A 296 -28.70 -38.05 -19.32
C ALA A 296 -28.90 -38.33 -17.83
N MET A 297 -29.77 -37.53 -17.22
CA MET A 297 -30.12 -37.67 -15.81
C MET A 297 -31.53 -37.15 -15.54
N ILE A 298 -32.00 -37.34 -14.31
CA ILE A 298 -33.24 -36.75 -13.83
C ILE A 298 -32.88 -35.63 -12.86
N LEU A 299 -33.31 -34.41 -13.18
CA LEU A 299 -33.14 -33.21 -12.35
C LEU A 299 -34.52 -32.68 -11.98
N LYS A 300 -34.82 -32.62 -10.67
CA LYS A 300 -36.10 -32.16 -10.11
C LYS A 300 -37.33 -32.76 -10.82
N GLY A 301 -37.31 -34.08 -11.03
CA GLY A 301 -38.41 -34.83 -11.66
C GLY A 301 -38.54 -34.63 -13.17
N ARG A 302 -37.48 -34.19 -13.87
CA ARG A 302 -37.47 -34.03 -15.33
C ARG A 302 -36.25 -34.70 -15.93
N LEU A 303 -36.45 -35.37 -17.08
CA LEU A 303 -35.34 -35.90 -17.87
C LEU A 303 -34.56 -34.73 -18.51
N VAL A 304 -33.26 -34.70 -18.30
CA VAL A 304 -32.33 -33.77 -18.92
C VAL A 304 -31.29 -34.59 -19.68
N ILE A 305 -31.00 -34.21 -20.92
CA ILE A 305 -29.94 -34.78 -21.74
C ILE A 305 -29.01 -33.63 -22.11
N GLN A 306 -27.71 -33.79 -21.88
CA GLN A 306 -26.70 -32.76 -22.05
C GLN A 306 -25.49 -33.30 -22.82
N ALA A 307 -24.95 -32.53 -23.76
CA ALA A 307 -23.66 -32.82 -24.37
C ALA A 307 -22.52 -32.53 -23.38
N GLN A 308 -21.49 -33.37 -23.39
CA GLN A 308 -20.36 -33.19 -22.48
C GLN A 308 -19.38 -32.10 -22.95
N ASP A 309 -19.20 -31.89 -24.26
CA ASP A 309 -18.25 -30.89 -24.73
C ASP A 309 -18.92 -29.52 -24.96
N LEU A 310 -18.25 -28.44 -24.54
CA LEU A 310 -18.77 -27.05 -24.59
C LEU A 310 -19.11 -26.55 -26.00
N GLY A 311 -18.50 -27.14 -27.03
CA GLY A 311 -18.70 -26.75 -28.43
C GLY A 311 -19.67 -27.62 -29.21
N ASP A 312 -20.11 -28.75 -28.64
CA ASP A 312 -20.87 -29.76 -29.38
C ASP A 312 -22.36 -29.46 -29.38
N SER A 313 -22.97 -29.55 -30.56
CA SER A 313 -24.43 -29.53 -30.72
C SER A 313 -25.00 -30.94 -30.58
N MET A 314 -26.22 -31.05 -30.05
CA MET A 314 -26.95 -32.30 -29.94
C MET A 314 -28.17 -32.31 -30.87
N THR A 315 -28.28 -33.29 -31.75
CA THR A 315 -29.43 -33.48 -32.63
C THR A 315 -30.23 -34.71 -32.19
N LEU A 316 -31.53 -34.54 -32.03
CA LEU A 316 -32.48 -35.60 -31.72
C LEU A 316 -33.48 -35.72 -32.88
N THR A 317 -33.68 -36.93 -33.40
CA THR A 317 -34.53 -37.17 -34.58
C THR A 317 -35.46 -38.35 -34.37
N GLU A 318 -36.75 -38.16 -34.59
CA GLU A 318 -37.75 -39.22 -34.62
C GLU A 318 -37.55 -40.11 -35.86
N VAL A 319 -37.56 -41.43 -35.67
CA VAL A 319 -37.41 -42.41 -36.76
C VAL A 319 -38.73 -43.15 -36.99
N THR A 320 -39.24 -43.80 -35.94
CA THR A 320 -40.52 -44.53 -35.96
C THR A 320 -41.37 -44.05 -34.79
N GLY A 321 -42.61 -43.66 -35.07
CA GLY A 321 -43.47 -43.05 -34.04
C GLY A 321 -43.08 -41.61 -33.71
N THR A 322 -43.54 -41.11 -32.56
CA THR A 322 -43.18 -39.78 -32.02
C THR A 322 -42.73 -39.84 -30.55
N PRO A 323 -41.69 -40.63 -30.22
CA PRO A 323 -41.26 -40.84 -28.84
C PRO A 323 -40.54 -39.68 -28.14
N LEU A 324 -39.97 -38.72 -28.87
CA LEU A 324 -39.22 -37.60 -28.30
C LEU A 324 -40.11 -36.41 -27.97
N PHE A 325 -40.89 -35.97 -28.96
CA PHE A 325 -41.51 -34.64 -28.95
C PHE A 325 -43.00 -34.73 -28.61
N GLY A 326 -43.43 -34.04 -27.56
CA GLY A 326 -44.84 -33.92 -27.18
C GLY A 326 -45.17 -34.31 -25.74
N PRO A 327 -46.29 -33.82 -25.19
CA PRO A 327 -46.61 -33.95 -23.76
C PRO A 327 -46.99 -35.36 -23.32
N ALA A 328 -47.27 -36.26 -24.26
CA ALA A 328 -47.60 -37.67 -24.01
C ALA A 328 -46.42 -38.62 -24.27
N SER A 329 -45.30 -38.10 -24.79
CA SER A 329 -44.07 -38.84 -25.06
C SER A 329 -42.98 -38.44 -24.05
N LEU A 330 -41.69 -38.50 -24.40
CA LEU A 330 -40.62 -38.03 -23.50
C LEU A 330 -40.65 -36.52 -23.23
N GLY A 331 -41.51 -35.75 -23.91
CA GLY A 331 -41.76 -34.36 -23.57
C GLY A 331 -40.63 -33.39 -23.89
N LEU A 332 -39.68 -33.77 -24.75
CA LEU A 332 -38.57 -32.89 -25.11
C LEU A 332 -39.03 -31.70 -25.98
N PRO A 333 -38.31 -30.56 -25.95
CA PRO A 333 -38.69 -29.38 -26.70
C PRO A 333 -38.57 -29.62 -28.21
N ASN A 334 -39.48 -29.06 -29.00
CA ASN A 334 -39.44 -29.09 -30.46
C ASN A 334 -39.84 -27.72 -31.05
N PRO A 335 -38.99 -26.68 -30.86
CA PRO A 335 -39.27 -25.34 -31.36
C PRO A 335 -39.40 -25.27 -32.89
N SER A 336 -38.71 -26.13 -33.63
CA SER A 336 -38.75 -26.16 -35.08
C SER A 336 -40.00 -26.85 -35.64
N ALA A 337 -40.78 -27.51 -34.78
CA ALA A 337 -41.95 -28.31 -35.13
C ALA A 337 -41.66 -29.37 -36.22
N THR A 338 -40.44 -29.89 -36.24
CA THR A 338 -39.95 -30.89 -37.19
C THR A 338 -39.74 -32.24 -36.51
N ALA A 339 -39.63 -33.31 -37.28
CA ALA A 339 -39.28 -34.63 -36.75
C ALA A 339 -37.82 -34.70 -36.23
N SER A 340 -37.03 -33.63 -36.40
CA SER A 340 -35.65 -33.52 -35.96
C SER A 340 -35.43 -32.15 -35.35
N GLU A 341 -34.74 -32.08 -34.21
CA GLU A 341 -34.38 -30.82 -33.54
C GLU A 341 -32.89 -30.83 -33.20
N THR A 342 -32.22 -29.69 -33.37
CA THR A 342 -30.80 -29.53 -33.02
C THR A 342 -30.65 -28.49 -31.92
N PHE A 343 -30.16 -28.94 -30.77
CA PHE A 343 -29.84 -28.12 -29.61
C PHE A 343 -28.39 -27.66 -29.73
N ALA A 344 -28.19 -26.34 -29.80
CA ALA A 344 -26.87 -25.74 -29.83
C ALA A 344 -26.38 -25.42 -28.41
N PRO A 345 -25.05 -25.39 -28.17
CA PRO A 345 -24.49 -24.83 -26.95
C PRO A 345 -24.85 -23.35 -26.84
N THR A 346 -24.85 -22.83 -25.61
CA THR A 346 -25.12 -21.41 -25.36
C THR A 346 -23.92 -20.57 -25.78
N ASP A 347 -24.13 -19.58 -26.64
CA ASP A 347 -23.10 -18.59 -26.95
C ASP A 347 -22.84 -17.69 -25.74
N MET A 348 -21.74 -17.97 -25.03
CA MET A 348 -21.36 -17.24 -23.82
C MET A 348 -21.14 -15.75 -24.05
N ALA A 349 -20.67 -15.33 -25.24
CA ALA A 349 -20.40 -13.92 -25.50
C ALA A 349 -21.69 -13.08 -25.57
N THR A 350 -22.80 -13.71 -25.97
CA THR A 350 -24.12 -13.05 -26.00
C THR A 350 -24.88 -13.20 -24.69
N ALA A 351 -24.78 -14.36 -24.03
CA ALA A 351 -25.44 -14.64 -22.76
C ALA A 351 -24.79 -13.89 -21.59
N TYR A 352 -23.45 -13.78 -21.59
CA TYR A 352 -22.64 -13.13 -20.57
C TYR A 352 -21.64 -12.17 -21.23
N PRO A 353 -22.06 -10.93 -21.55
CA PRO A 353 -21.17 -9.93 -22.14
C PRO A 353 -19.94 -9.63 -21.27
N ASP A 354 -20.09 -9.77 -19.95
CA ASP A 354 -19.04 -9.54 -18.96
C ASP A 354 -18.19 -10.79 -18.68
N GLN A 355 -18.33 -11.87 -19.46
CA GLN A 355 -17.57 -13.11 -19.21
C GLN A 355 -16.06 -12.90 -19.26
N SER A 356 -15.56 -11.91 -20.01
CA SER A 356 -14.14 -11.54 -20.04
C SER A 356 -13.62 -10.96 -18.72
N ASP A 357 -14.51 -10.47 -17.85
CA ASP A 357 -14.16 -10.00 -16.52
C ASP A 357 -14.13 -11.16 -15.51
N TYR A 358 -14.55 -12.36 -15.89
CA TYR A 358 -14.42 -13.56 -15.08
C TYR A 358 -13.17 -14.35 -15.48
N PRO A 359 -12.67 -15.25 -14.60
CA PRO A 359 -11.52 -16.07 -14.94
C PRO A 359 -11.78 -16.90 -16.20
N GLU A 360 -10.81 -16.92 -17.12
CA GLU A 360 -10.90 -17.72 -18.34
C GLU A 360 -10.86 -19.21 -18.00
N PHE A 361 -11.73 -20.02 -18.60
CA PHE A 361 -11.75 -21.45 -18.35
C PHE A 361 -10.53 -22.13 -18.96
N ASN A 362 -9.96 -23.13 -18.26
CA ASN A 362 -8.99 -24.02 -18.89
C ASN A 362 -9.73 -25.18 -19.57
N PRO A 363 -9.79 -25.25 -20.92
CA PRO A 363 -10.46 -26.33 -21.63
C PRO A 363 -9.69 -27.65 -21.63
N SER A 364 -8.45 -27.68 -21.11
CA SER A 364 -7.59 -28.86 -21.07
C SER A 364 -7.62 -29.63 -19.74
N ASP A 365 -8.28 -29.08 -18.71
CA ASP A 365 -8.48 -29.75 -17.43
C ASP A 365 -9.82 -30.51 -17.39
N ASP A 366 -9.92 -31.56 -16.56
CA ASP A 366 -11.13 -32.37 -16.28
C ASP A 366 -12.24 -31.50 -15.64
N ALA A 367 -12.80 -30.60 -16.45
CA ALA A 367 -13.83 -29.66 -16.10
C ALA A 367 -15.06 -30.40 -15.59
N ASN A 368 -15.65 -29.91 -14.51
CA ASN A 368 -16.94 -30.44 -14.07
C ASN A 368 -18.00 -30.08 -15.11
N ASN A 369 -18.56 -31.11 -15.73
CA ASN A 369 -19.53 -30.94 -16.80
C ASN A 369 -20.94 -30.61 -16.31
N LEU A 370 -21.20 -30.85 -15.02
CA LEU A 370 -22.56 -30.88 -14.45
C LEU A 370 -22.79 -29.81 -13.38
N GLY A 371 -21.79 -29.00 -13.04
CA GLY A 371 -21.83 -28.16 -11.85
C GLY A 371 -21.16 -26.82 -12.05
N TRP A 372 -21.64 -26.07 -13.03
CA TRP A 372 -21.25 -24.68 -13.25
C TRP A 372 -21.94 -23.77 -12.25
N TRP A 373 -21.36 -22.60 -12.03
CA TRP A 373 -21.96 -21.58 -11.18
C TRP A 373 -22.02 -20.27 -11.93
N GLU A 374 -23.23 -19.71 -12.06
CA GLU A 374 -23.40 -18.32 -12.41
C GLU A 374 -23.17 -17.48 -11.16
N VAL A 375 -22.23 -16.55 -11.29
CA VAL A 375 -21.93 -15.57 -10.25
C VAL A 375 -22.43 -14.22 -10.75
N THR A 376 -23.24 -13.58 -9.92
CA THR A 376 -23.67 -12.20 -10.12
C THR A 376 -23.12 -11.34 -8.99
N VAL A 377 -22.42 -10.28 -9.37
CA VAL A 377 -21.97 -9.24 -8.45
C VAL A 377 -22.94 -8.08 -8.56
N LEU A 378 -23.60 -7.74 -7.46
CA LEU A 378 -24.55 -6.63 -7.38
C LEU A 378 -24.00 -5.48 -6.55
N SER A 379 -24.37 -4.26 -6.96
CA SER A 379 -24.14 -3.04 -6.20
C SER A 379 -25.05 -2.98 -4.96
N PRO A 380 -24.81 -2.05 -4.02
CA PRO A 380 -25.68 -1.84 -2.87
C PRO A 380 -27.13 -1.46 -3.24
N THR A 381 -27.34 -0.89 -4.43
CA THR A 381 -28.66 -0.52 -4.96
C THR A 381 -29.37 -1.70 -5.64
N GLY A 382 -28.69 -2.84 -5.81
CA GLY A 382 -29.20 -4.03 -6.48
C GLY A 382 -29.02 -4.01 -7.99
N GLU A 383 -28.20 -3.11 -8.54
CA GLU A 383 -27.82 -3.12 -9.95
C GLU A 383 -26.75 -4.20 -10.18
N ASN A 384 -26.83 -4.91 -11.30
CA ASN A 384 -25.81 -5.89 -11.68
C ASN A 384 -24.53 -5.14 -12.08
N LEU A 385 -23.46 -5.34 -11.32
CA LEU A 385 -22.13 -4.88 -11.69
C LEU A 385 -21.54 -5.82 -12.72
N ARG A 386 -21.49 -7.14 -12.43
CA ARG A 386 -20.91 -8.14 -13.33
C ARG A 386 -21.64 -9.47 -13.21
N THR A 387 -21.82 -10.15 -14.34
CA THR A 387 -22.41 -11.50 -14.35
C THR A 387 -21.63 -12.41 -15.27
N GLY A 388 -21.29 -13.59 -14.79
CA GLY A 388 -20.54 -14.56 -15.59
C GLY A 388 -20.56 -15.93 -14.95
N LEU A 389 -19.96 -16.89 -15.63
CA LEU A 389 -19.86 -18.26 -15.19
C LEU A 389 -18.48 -18.55 -14.59
N ILE A 390 -18.47 -19.42 -13.59
CA ILE A 390 -17.27 -20.09 -13.07
C ILE A 390 -17.48 -21.61 -13.12
N ASN A 391 -16.37 -22.35 -13.27
CA ASN A 391 -16.38 -23.81 -13.25
C ASN A 391 -15.34 -24.35 -12.27
N PHE A 392 -15.45 -25.63 -11.93
CA PHE A 392 -14.57 -26.34 -11.01
C PHE A 392 -14.04 -27.61 -11.66
N ASN A 393 -12.86 -28.06 -11.24
CA ASN A 393 -12.30 -29.34 -11.63
C ASN A 393 -12.88 -30.46 -10.77
N GLN A 394 -12.69 -31.72 -11.16
CA GLN A 394 -13.12 -32.89 -10.37
C GLN A 394 -12.49 -32.95 -8.96
N ASN A 395 -11.36 -32.26 -8.74
CA ASN A 395 -10.70 -32.15 -7.44
C ASN A 395 -11.38 -31.11 -6.50
N GLY A 396 -12.41 -30.40 -6.96
CA GLY A 396 -13.14 -29.39 -6.20
C GLY A 396 -12.49 -28.00 -6.16
N LEU A 397 -11.37 -27.79 -6.87
CA LEU A 397 -10.77 -26.46 -7.05
C LEU A 397 -11.35 -25.77 -8.28
N ILE A 398 -11.24 -24.44 -8.35
CA ILE A 398 -11.72 -23.68 -9.50
C ILE A 398 -10.96 -24.07 -10.78
N ASN A 399 -11.70 -24.24 -11.87
CA ASN A 399 -11.15 -24.45 -13.20
C ASN A 399 -10.99 -23.11 -13.89
N ALA A 400 -9.80 -22.52 -13.79
CA ALA A 400 -9.50 -21.25 -14.42
C ALA A 400 -8.00 -21.10 -14.76
N ILE A 401 -7.72 -20.34 -15.81
CA ILE A 401 -6.40 -19.88 -16.18
C ILE A 401 -6.09 -18.63 -15.32
N PRO A 402 -4.97 -18.61 -14.59
CA PRO A 402 -4.55 -17.42 -13.86
C PRO A 402 -4.25 -16.23 -14.80
N ASP A 403 -4.48 -15.02 -14.32
CA ASP A 403 -4.15 -13.77 -15.02
C ASP A 403 -2.62 -13.56 -15.16
N GLU A 404 -2.21 -12.44 -15.76
CA GLU A 404 -0.79 -12.06 -15.92
C GLU A 404 -0.04 -11.97 -14.57
N ASN A 405 -0.75 -11.79 -13.46
CA ASN A 405 -0.21 -11.70 -12.10
C ASN A 405 -0.24 -13.04 -11.36
N GLY A 406 -0.76 -14.11 -11.99
CA GLY A 406 -0.92 -15.43 -11.38
C GLY A 406 -2.10 -15.55 -10.41
N LEU A 407 -3.05 -14.61 -10.46
CA LEU A 407 -4.27 -14.59 -9.67
C LEU A 407 -5.47 -15.09 -10.49
N ILE A 408 -6.45 -15.66 -9.81
CA ILE A 408 -7.74 -16.04 -10.40
C ILE A 408 -8.78 -15.09 -9.81
N ASP A 409 -9.23 -14.12 -10.59
CA ASP A 409 -10.05 -13.01 -10.12
C ASP A 409 -11.23 -12.66 -11.03
N ILE A 410 -12.22 -12.01 -10.43
CA ILE A 410 -13.30 -11.33 -11.12
C ILE A 410 -12.97 -9.84 -11.15
N ASN A 411 -12.82 -9.31 -12.35
CA ASN A 411 -12.44 -7.93 -12.65
C ASN A 411 -13.68 -7.04 -12.68
N ILE A 412 -14.00 -6.43 -11.54
CA ILE A 412 -15.10 -5.46 -11.47
C ILE A 412 -14.55 -4.11 -11.93
N THR A 413 -14.72 -3.79 -13.20
CA THR A 413 -14.22 -2.53 -13.79
C THR A 413 -15.28 -1.43 -13.79
N ASN A 414 -14.88 -0.17 -13.57
CA ASN A 414 -15.76 1.01 -13.55
C ASN A 414 -17.02 0.86 -12.66
N ALA A 415 -16.88 0.30 -11.45
CA ALA A 415 -17.97 0.28 -10.49
C ALA A 415 -18.29 1.72 -10.06
N ASP A 416 -19.51 2.18 -10.36
CA ASP A 416 -20.05 3.46 -9.90
C ASP A 416 -21.01 3.21 -8.74
N TRP A 417 -20.75 3.87 -7.61
CA TRP A 417 -21.55 3.76 -6.39
C TRP A 417 -22.72 4.76 -6.34
N ASN A 418 -22.90 5.58 -7.38
CA ASN A 418 -23.97 6.60 -7.48
C ASN A 418 -23.97 7.61 -6.31
N ASN A 419 -22.83 7.82 -5.67
CA ASN A 419 -22.67 8.72 -4.51
C ASN A 419 -21.72 9.89 -4.78
N GLY A 420 -21.30 10.08 -6.04
CA GLY A 420 -20.36 11.12 -6.46
C GLY A 420 -18.88 10.80 -6.23
N SER A 421 -18.55 9.59 -5.79
CA SER A 421 -17.18 9.07 -5.79
C SER A 421 -16.69 8.78 -7.22
N ALA A 422 -15.38 8.67 -7.40
CA ALA A 422 -14.82 8.27 -8.69
C ALA A 422 -15.10 6.78 -8.94
N PRO A 423 -15.36 6.37 -10.20
CA PRO A 423 -15.49 4.96 -10.55
C PRO A 423 -14.30 4.14 -10.08
N GLN A 424 -14.57 2.90 -9.67
CA GLN A 424 -13.61 2.04 -9.00
C GLN A 424 -13.36 0.75 -9.79
N ASN A 425 -12.11 0.29 -9.80
CA ASN A 425 -11.76 -1.04 -10.27
C ASN A 425 -11.42 -1.92 -9.07
N ILE A 426 -12.04 -3.10 -8.98
CA ILE A 426 -11.84 -4.07 -7.90
C ILE A 426 -11.50 -5.43 -8.49
N HIS A 427 -10.37 -5.98 -8.07
CA HIS A 427 -9.98 -7.37 -8.33
C HIS A 427 -10.53 -8.26 -7.21
N LEU A 428 -11.56 -9.05 -7.48
CA LEU A 428 -12.11 -10.01 -6.52
C LEU A 428 -11.49 -11.39 -6.76
N SER A 429 -10.52 -11.77 -5.94
CA SER A 429 -9.89 -13.08 -6.04
C SER A 429 -10.87 -14.18 -5.60
N VAL A 430 -11.11 -15.13 -6.51
CA VAL A 430 -11.99 -16.29 -6.35
C VAL A 430 -11.23 -17.62 -6.43
N GLY A 431 -9.90 -17.57 -6.56
CA GLY A 431 -9.02 -18.74 -6.70
C GLY A 431 -9.12 -19.76 -5.56
N GLN A 432 -9.60 -19.33 -4.38
CA GLN A 432 -9.73 -20.19 -3.19
C GLN A 432 -11.17 -20.61 -2.90
N ILE A 433 -12.10 -20.40 -3.85
CA ILE A 433 -13.42 -21.01 -3.76
C ILE A 433 -13.29 -22.51 -4.07
N THR A 434 -13.91 -23.34 -3.25
CA THR A 434 -13.95 -24.79 -3.42
C THR A 434 -15.37 -25.29 -3.68
N HIS A 435 -15.48 -26.46 -4.29
CA HIS A 435 -16.73 -27.12 -4.62
C HIS A 435 -16.76 -28.54 -4.06
N PHE A 436 -16.94 -28.66 -2.74
CA PHE A 436 -17.08 -29.95 -2.06
C PHE A 436 -18.51 -30.16 -1.54
N THR A 437 -18.92 -31.43 -1.46
CA THR A 437 -20.19 -31.82 -0.83
C THR A 437 -20.20 -31.39 0.63
N GLY A 438 -21.23 -30.64 1.03
CA GLY A 438 -21.37 -30.13 2.38
C GLY A 438 -22.23 -28.88 2.45
N LEU A 439 -22.20 -28.18 3.57
CA LEU A 439 -22.87 -26.88 3.70
C LEU A 439 -22.09 -25.79 2.98
N TYR A 440 -22.81 -24.76 2.53
CA TYR A 440 -22.20 -23.49 2.15
C TYR A 440 -21.47 -22.89 3.34
N ASN A 441 -20.19 -22.59 3.16
CA ASN A 441 -19.38 -22.00 4.23
C ASN A 441 -18.46 -20.93 3.65
N VAL A 442 -18.38 -19.78 4.33
CA VAL A 442 -17.39 -18.73 4.02
C VAL A 442 -16.30 -18.82 5.08
N VAL A 443 -15.10 -19.18 4.65
CA VAL A 443 -13.93 -19.35 5.53
C VAL A 443 -13.32 -17.99 5.85
N SER A 444 -13.05 -17.19 4.82
CA SER A 444 -12.51 -15.84 4.93
C SER A 444 -13.14 -14.92 3.90
N LEU A 445 -13.13 -13.62 4.21
CA LEU A 445 -13.57 -12.56 3.31
C LEU A 445 -12.80 -11.30 3.69
N ASP A 446 -11.81 -10.96 2.87
CA ASP A 446 -10.86 -9.88 3.16
C ASP A 446 -10.83 -8.87 2.01
N GLN A 447 -10.47 -7.64 2.34
CA GLN A 447 -10.35 -6.56 1.36
C GLN A 447 -9.31 -5.53 1.82
N ASN A 448 -8.71 -4.83 0.86
CA ASN A 448 -7.62 -3.90 1.14
C ASN A 448 -8.04 -2.43 1.32
N GLY A 449 -9.29 -2.05 1.14
CA GLY A 449 -9.77 -0.69 1.41
C GLY A 449 -9.85 -0.36 2.90
N ALA A 450 -10.08 0.91 3.21
CA ALA A 450 -10.27 1.39 4.56
C ALA A 450 -11.22 2.58 4.57
N GLU A 451 -12.01 2.66 5.65
CA GLU A 451 -12.85 3.82 5.91
C GLU A 451 -12.04 5.11 6.06
N LEU A 452 -12.76 6.24 6.01
CA LEU A 452 -12.16 7.54 6.21
C LEU A 452 -11.62 7.70 7.64
N GLY A 453 -10.29 7.67 7.78
CA GLY A 453 -9.59 7.90 9.04
C GLY A 453 -9.26 9.38 9.24
N LEU A 454 -9.34 9.84 10.49
CA LEU A 454 -8.83 11.16 10.90
C LEU A 454 -7.37 11.01 11.34
N ARG A 455 -6.53 12.01 11.06
CA ARG A 455 -5.14 12.01 11.54
C ARG A 455 -5.11 11.98 13.07
N THR A 456 -4.43 11.00 13.65
CA THR A 456 -4.24 10.85 15.10
C THR A 456 -2.90 11.41 15.56
N GLY A 457 -1.90 11.42 14.68
CA GLY A 457 -0.57 11.93 15.00
C GLY A 457 0.36 11.99 13.80
N ILE A 458 1.56 12.48 14.06
CA ILE A 458 2.67 12.61 13.11
C ILE A 458 3.94 12.09 13.78
N SER A 459 4.77 11.40 13.02
CA SER A 459 6.01 10.80 13.50
C SER A 459 7.12 10.97 12.46
N ILE A 460 8.36 11.02 12.92
CA ILE A 460 9.53 11.10 12.05
C ILE A 460 10.34 9.81 12.24
N ASP A 461 10.55 9.07 11.16
CA ASP A 461 11.30 7.83 11.14
C ASP A 461 12.82 8.07 11.02
N ARG A 462 13.60 7.02 11.29
CA ARG A 462 15.08 7.02 11.23
C ARG A 462 15.65 7.42 9.86
N ASP A 463 14.93 7.10 8.79
CA ASP A 463 15.31 7.43 7.42
C ASP A 463 14.88 8.84 6.99
N GLY A 464 14.30 9.61 7.93
CA GLY A 464 13.82 10.97 7.72
C GLY A 464 12.41 11.05 7.13
N TYR A 465 11.67 9.94 7.04
CA TYR A 465 10.28 10.00 6.59
C TYR A 465 9.39 10.62 7.65
N VAL A 466 8.60 11.61 7.25
CA VAL A 466 7.54 12.21 8.05
C VAL A 466 6.25 11.47 7.72
N THR A 467 5.79 10.66 8.67
CA THR A 467 4.65 9.76 8.50
C THR A 467 3.49 10.26 9.36
N ALA A 468 2.33 10.50 8.75
CA ALA A 468 1.07 10.73 9.44
C ALA A 468 0.38 9.41 9.75
N GLN A 469 -0.15 9.29 10.97
CA GLN A 469 -0.90 8.14 11.44
C GLN A 469 -2.38 8.51 11.51
N PHE A 470 -3.25 7.57 11.17
CA PHE A 470 -4.70 7.79 11.09
C PHE A 470 -5.46 6.83 12.00
N SER A 471 -6.69 7.21 12.39
CA SER A 471 -7.56 6.43 13.28
C SER A 471 -8.00 5.09 12.69
N ASN A 472 -7.96 4.96 11.35
CA ASN A 472 -8.24 3.71 10.62
C ASN A 472 -7.03 2.76 10.54
N GLY A 473 -5.95 3.06 11.26
CA GLY A 473 -4.73 2.24 11.29
C GLY A 473 -3.82 2.42 10.07
N LEU A 474 -4.19 3.27 9.10
CA LEU A 474 -3.32 3.61 7.98
C LEU A 474 -2.21 4.58 8.42
N ALA A 475 -1.11 4.54 7.67
CA ALA A 475 -0.01 5.47 7.79
C ALA A 475 0.38 5.96 6.39
N ALA A 476 0.54 7.28 6.23
CA ALA A 476 0.96 7.89 4.97
C ALA A 476 2.25 8.67 5.15
N LYS A 477 3.21 8.45 4.25
CA LYS A 477 4.45 9.21 4.20
C LYS A 477 4.19 10.49 3.42
N ILE A 478 4.41 11.65 4.04
CA ILE A 478 4.08 12.96 3.45
C ILE A 478 5.34 13.69 2.99
N TYR A 479 6.39 13.67 3.81
CA TYR A 479 7.64 14.35 3.52
C TYR A 479 8.84 13.43 3.80
N ARG A 480 9.98 13.76 3.21
CA ARG A 480 11.28 13.19 3.61
C ARG A 480 12.26 14.30 3.95
N LEU A 481 12.85 14.23 5.13
CA LEU A 481 13.80 15.22 5.63
C LEU A 481 15.19 14.98 5.02
N PRO A 482 15.77 15.98 4.35
CA PRO A 482 17.18 15.95 3.96
C PRO A 482 18.08 16.15 5.18
N VAL A 483 19.28 15.58 5.09
CA VAL A 483 20.40 15.90 5.98
C VAL A 483 21.39 16.78 5.21
N VAL A 484 21.60 18.00 5.67
CA VAL A 484 22.57 18.92 5.06
C VAL A 484 23.93 18.71 5.66
N VAL A 485 24.93 18.52 4.81
CA VAL A 485 26.34 18.47 5.20
C VAL A 485 27.11 19.61 4.54
N PHE A 486 28.08 20.15 5.27
CA PHE A 486 29.00 21.19 4.81
C PHE A 486 30.41 20.65 4.78
N ASN A 487 31.22 21.13 3.83
CA ASN A 487 32.65 20.80 3.82
C ASN A 487 33.36 21.32 5.08
N ASN A 488 32.98 22.51 5.54
CA ASN A 488 33.53 23.10 6.77
C ASN A 488 32.43 23.64 7.70
N ALA A 489 31.70 22.74 8.35
CA ALA A 489 30.61 23.09 9.26
C ALA A 489 31.02 23.95 10.47
N ASN A 490 32.30 23.94 10.89
CA ASN A 490 32.78 24.75 12.01
C ASN A 490 32.92 26.26 11.66
N ARG A 491 32.71 26.64 10.39
CA ARG A 491 32.72 28.03 9.92
C ARG A 491 31.34 28.63 9.77
N LEU A 492 30.27 27.86 10.02
CA LEU A 492 28.91 28.38 10.04
C LEU A 492 28.80 29.46 11.13
N VAL A 493 27.95 30.46 10.85
CA VAL A 493 27.69 31.54 11.80
C VAL A 493 26.50 31.13 12.65
N GLU A 494 26.67 31.14 13.97
CA GLU A 494 25.57 30.87 14.88
C GLU A 494 24.56 32.01 14.89
N GLU A 495 23.31 31.64 14.73
CA GLU A 495 22.12 32.45 14.88
C GLU A 495 21.39 32.08 16.18
N SER A 496 20.45 32.91 16.61
CA SER A 496 19.63 32.64 17.80
C SER A 496 18.97 31.26 17.76
N GLY A 497 18.83 30.61 18.93
CA GLY A 497 18.08 29.36 19.03
C GLY A 497 18.77 28.11 18.49
N SER A 498 20.10 28.03 18.58
CA SER A 498 20.90 26.89 18.08
C SER A 498 20.74 26.65 16.57
N ALA A 499 20.49 27.73 15.82
CA ALA A 499 20.45 27.73 14.36
C ALA A 499 21.78 28.27 13.80
N TYR A 500 22.09 27.93 12.56
CA TYR A 500 23.34 28.27 11.89
C TYR A 500 23.06 28.78 10.49
N ALA A 501 23.70 29.89 10.12
CA ALA A 501 23.66 30.46 8.78
C ALA A 501 24.86 29.97 7.95
N GLY A 502 24.60 29.67 6.68
CA GLY A 502 25.61 29.28 5.71
C GLY A 502 26.42 30.49 5.24
N VAL A 503 27.75 30.41 5.31
CA VAL A 503 28.66 31.43 4.76
C VAL A 503 29.58 30.81 3.71
N VAL A 504 30.14 31.64 2.83
CA VAL A 504 31.02 31.18 1.73
C VAL A 504 32.17 30.32 2.24
N GLU A 505 32.72 30.62 3.42
CA GLU A 505 33.81 29.87 4.05
C GLU A 505 33.42 28.49 4.59
N ALA A 506 32.13 28.24 4.83
CA ALA A 506 31.62 26.92 5.22
C ALA A 506 31.48 25.98 4.00
N GLY A 507 31.43 26.57 2.80
CA GLY A 507 31.10 25.92 1.54
C GLY A 507 29.59 25.89 1.28
N GLU A 508 29.21 25.44 0.09
CA GLU A 508 27.81 25.28 -0.29
C GLU A 508 27.14 24.13 0.50
N PRO A 509 25.85 24.28 0.85
CA PRO A 509 25.08 23.21 1.50
C PRO A 509 24.89 22.03 0.53
N ASN A 510 25.18 20.81 0.99
CA ASN A 510 24.96 19.58 0.22
C ASN A 510 23.86 18.76 0.90
N LEU A 511 22.71 18.61 0.23
CA LEU A 511 21.60 17.81 0.72
C LEU A 511 21.84 16.33 0.44
N ARG A 512 21.71 15.50 1.48
CA ARG A 512 21.87 14.04 1.38
C ARG A 512 20.72 13.33 2.07
N LEU A 513 20.51 12.08 1.68
CA LEU A 513 19.63 11.18 2.41
C LEU A 513 20.28 10.81 3.74
N ALA A 514 19.46 10.58 4.77
CA ALA A 514 19.94 10.07 6.05
C ALA A 514 20.78 8.79 5.84
N GLY A 515 21.96 8.75 6.46
CA GLY A 515 22.86 7.60 6.37
C GLY A 515 23.67 7.42 5.09
N GLN A 516 23.48 8.28 4.09
CA GLN A 516 24.20 8.18 2.81
C GLN A 516 25.27 9.26 2.66
N GLY A 517 26.38 8.91 2.02
CA GLY A 517 27.46 9.84 1.74
C GLY A 517 28.01 10.53 3.00
N GLY A 518 28.13 9.86 4.14
CA GLY A 518 28.65 10.49 5.35
C GLY A 518 27.71 11.49 6.05
N ALA A 519 26.45 11.56 5.62
CA ALA A 519 25.38 12.12 6.43
C ALA A 519 25.00 11.16 7.57
N GLY A 520 24.61 11.72 8.72
CA GLY A 520 24.10 10.98 9.87
C GLY A 520 22.71 10.39 9.65
N TYR A 521 22.24 9.64 10.63
CA TYR A 521 20.88 9.11 10.68
C TYR A 521 20.03 9.92 11.66
N PHE A 522 18.71 9.90 11.46
CA PHE A 522 17.78 10.43 12.44
C PHE A 522 17.51 9.39 13.53
N GLU A 523 17.40 9.84 14.76
CA GLU A 523 16.89 9.04 15.88
C GLU A 523 15.50 9.58 16.25
N SER A 524 14.50 8.72 16.12
CA SER A 524 13.10 9.06 16.35
C SER A 524 12.82 9.28 17.85
N ALA A 525 11.89 10.17 18.14
CA ALA A 525 11.46 10.54 19.49
C ALA A 525 12.62 10.87 20.45
N THR A 526 13.70 11.46 19.94
CA THR A 526 14.94 11.71 20.69
C THR A 526 15.41 13.14 20.46
N LEU A 527 16.06 13.75 21.45
CA LEU A 527 16.69 15.06 21.35
C LEU A 527 18.19 14.97 21.61
N GLU A 528 18.96 15.80 20.90
CA GLU A 528 20.39 15.97 21.15
C GLU A 528 20.62 17.00 22.25
N LEU A 529 21.26 16.60 23.35
CA LEU A 529 21.68 17.49 24.42
C LEU A 529 22.89 18.35 24.01
N SER A 530 23.14 19.39 24.79
CA SER A 530 24.37 20.17 24.68
C SER A 530 25.60 19.27 24.78
N ASN A 531 26.63 19.52 23.98
CA ASN A 531 27.92 18.84 24.10
C ASN A 531 28.84 19.50 25.14
N VAL A 532 28.30 20.37 25.99
CA VAL A 532 29.02 21.05 27.07
C VAL A 532 29.00 20.19 28.33
N GLU A 533 30.18 19.86 28.83
CA GLU A 533 30.34 19.21 30.14
C GLU A 533 30.65 20.25 31.22
N LEU A 534 29.72 20.43 32.16
CA LEU A 534 29.85 21.44 33.23
C LEU A 534 31.14 21.32 34.04
N ALA A 535 31.57 20.09 34.34
CA ALA A 535 32.78 19.85 35.11
C ALA A 535 34.05 20.36 34.40
N ASP A 536 34.16 20.14 33.08
CA ASP A 536 35.28 20.65 32.27
C ASP A 536 35.21 22.19 32.13
N GLU A 537 34.02 22.76 31.92
CA GLU A 537 33.86 24.21 31.83
C GLU A 537 34.23 24.93 33.13
N PHE A 538 33.83 24.42 34.30
CA PHE A 538 34.24 25.02 35.58
C PHE A 538 35.75 24.91 35.83
N ALA A 539 36.37 23.77 35.47
CA ALA A 539 37.82 23.61 35.55
C ALA A 539 38.55 24.62 34.66
N ARG A 540 38.09 24.78 33.41
CA ARG A 540 38.63 25.78 32.47
C ARG A 540 38.42 27.20 32.97
N MET A 541 37.26 27.50 33.57
CA MET A 541 37.00 28.81 34.17
C MET A 541 38.05 29.16 35.23
N ILE A 542 38.37 28.22 36.12
CA ILE A 542 39.38 28.41 37.17
C ILE A 542 40.76 28.66 36.56
N VAL A 543 41.15 27.91 35.52
CA VAL A 543 42.45 28.08 34.85
C VAL A 543 42.54 29.43 34.12
N THR A 544 41.50 29.82 33.40
CA THR A 544 41.42 31.11 32.69
C THR A 544 41.41 32.28 33.66
N GLN A 545 40.69 32.20 34.79
CA GLN A 545 40.70 33.22 35.84
C GLN A 545 42.09 33.38 36.50
N ARG A 546 42.80 32.27 36.74
CA ARG A 546 44.20 32.32 37.23
C ARG A 546 45.12 32.98 36.20
N SER A 547 44.94 32.68 34.91
CA SER A 547 45.71 33.26 33.81
C SER A 547 45.45 34.77 33.66
N TYR A 548 44.19 35.20 33.76
CA TYR A 548 43.80 36.60 33.81
C TYR A 548 44.43 37.33 35.01
N SER A 549 44.38 36.72 36.20
CA SER A 549 45.00 37.26 37.43
C SER A 549 46.53 37.33 37.36
N ALA A 550 47.17 36.45 36.60
CA ALA A 550 48.62 36.50 36.35
C ALA A 550 48.96 37.65 35.38
N ALA A 551 48.17 37.83 34.31
CA ALA A 551 48.37 38.92 33.35
C ALA A 551 48.20 40.31 34.00
N THR A 552 47.22 40.49 34.88
CA THR A 552 47.04 41.76 35.61
C THR A 552 48.20 42.07 36.56
N LYS A 553 48.82 41.06 37.18
CA LYS A 553 50.04 41.26 37.98
C LYS A 553 51.21 41.75 37.14
N VAL A 554 51.38 41.25 35.91
CA VAL A 554 52.44 41.72 34.99
C VAL A 554 52.27 43.19 34.65
N ILE A 555 51.03 43.63 34.40
CA ILE A 555 50.71 45.06 34.16
C ILE A 555 51.05 45.88 35.40
N LYS A 556 50.60 45.43 36.59
CA LYS A 556 50.88 46.14 37.85
C LYS A 556 52.39 46.30 38.11
N THR A 557 53.19 45.24 37.89
CA THR A 557 54.64 45.32 38.06
C THR A 557 55.29 46.22 37.02
N ALA A 558 54.78 46.24 35.77
CA ALA A 558 55.25 47.18 34.76
C ALA A 558 54.91 48.63 35.11
N ASP A 559 53.71 48.90 35.63
CA ASP A 559 53.29 50.22 36.11
C ASP A 559 54.18 50.69 37.28
N GLU A 560 54.40 49.84 38.29
CA GLU A 560 55.31 50.11 39.42
C GLU A 560 56.73 50.45 38.92
N MET A 561 57.25 49.73 37.91
CA MET A 561 58.54 50.04 37.29
C MET A 561 58.54 51.36 36.50
N THR A 562 57.46 51.72 35.81
CA THR A 562 57.35 53.03 35.15
C THR A 562 57.30 54.19 36.14
N GLU A 563 56.56 54.03 37.22
CA GLU A 563 56.45 55.03 38.27
C GLU A 563 57.80 55.27 38.95
N GLU A 564 58.55 54.19 39.21
CA GLU A 564 59.90 54.29 39.75
C GLU A 564 60.87 54.95 38.76
N LEU A 565 60.79 54.63 37.46
CA LEU A 565 61.60 55.30 36.43
C LEU A 565 61.27 56.79 36.29
N LEU A 566 60.00 57.17 36.46
CA LEU A 566 59.56 58.56 36.46
C LEU A 566 60.05 59.33 37.70
N ARG A 567 60.23 58.64 38.83
CA ARG A 567 60.81 59.19 40.07
C ARG A 567 62.33 59.37 40.05
N ILE A 568 63.03 58.69 39.15
CA ILE A 568 64.50 58.76 39.01
C ILE A 568 64.95 59.98 38.18
N ARG A 569 64.00 60.75 37.62
CA ARG A 569 64.24 62.09 37.09
C ARG A 569 63.85 63.16 38.09
#